data_AF-A0A933HWY9-F1
#
_entry.id   AF-A0A933HWY9-F1
#
_cell.length_a   1.000
_cell.length_b   1.000
_cell.length_c   1.000
_cell.angle_alpha   90.00
_cell.angle_beta   90.00
_cell.angle_gamma   90.00
#
_symmetry.space_group_name_H-M   'P 1'
#
loop_
_entity.id
_entity.type
_entity.pdbx_description
1 polymer ?
#
loop_
_entity_poly.entity_id
_entity_poly.type
_entity_poly.pdbx_seq_one_letter_code
_entity_poly.pdbx_strand_id
1 'polypeptide(L)' 'MNATYNGQVLQLDEPLDLEPNTRVRVSIEPIEPKLGEPYSFLDFLASLELRGPTDWSERIEDYSEGFPQDAPNLS' A
#
# COMPACT_ATOMS: atom_id res chain seq x y z
N MET A 1 9.66 -16.47 -12.55
CA MET A 1 9.88 -15.18 -13.23
C MET A 1 8.95 -14.19 -12.59
N ASN A 2 9.47 -13.03 -12.21
CA ASN A 2 8.69 -11.96 -11.61
C ASN A 2 8.50 -10.83 -12.62
N ALA A 3 7.43 -10.07 -12.43
CA ALA A 3 7.13 -8.92 -13.24
C ALA A 3 6.43 -7.86 -12.38
N THR A 4 6.77 -6.61 -12.61
CA THR A 4 6.17 -5.47 -11.92
C THR A 4 5.11 -4.83 -12.82
N TYR A 5 3.89 -4.65 -12.28
CA TYR A 5 2.85 -3.90 -12.96
C TYR A 5 2.99 -2.40 -12.63
N ASN A 6 3.24 -1.57 -13.65
CA ASN A 6 3.45 -0.13 -13.46
C ASN A 6 2.17 0.72 -13.63
N GLY A 7 0.99 0.08 -13.63
CA GLY A 7 -0.29 0.74 -13.88
C GLY A 7 -0.74 0.73 -15.34
N GLN A 8 0.12 0.33 -16.29
CA GLN A 8 -0.21 0.19 -17.71
C GLN A 8 0.28 -1.12 -18.32
N VAL A 9 1.49 -1.56 -17.98
CA VAL A 9 2.13 -2.74 -18.56
C VAL A 9 2.79 -3.59 -17.48
N LEU A 10 2.90 -4.90 -17.75
CA LEU A 10 3.75 -5.81 -16.99
C LEU A 10 5.18 -5.71 -17.52
N GLN A 11 6.09 -5.19 -16.69
CA GLN A 11 7.53 -5.21 -16.99
C GLN A 11 8.15 -6.44 -16.33
N LEU A 12 8.80 -7.28 -17.13
CA LEU A 12 9.58 -8.39 -16.60
C LEU A 12 10.80 -7.83 -15.87
N ASP A 13 11.07 -8.37 -14.68
CA ASP A 13 12.24 -7.94 -13.89
C ASP A 13 13.56 -8.41 -14.55
N GLU A 14 13.49 -9.46 -15.37
CA GLU A 14 14.60 -10.05 -16.10
C GLU A 14 14.25 -10.19 -17.60
N PRO A 15 15.24 -10.05 -18.51
CA PRO A 15 15.02 -10.27 -19.94
C PRO A 15 14.52 -11.68 -20.25
N LEU A 16 13.53 -11.78 -21.13
CA LEU A 16 12.99 -13.06 -21.59
C LEU A 16 13.45 -13.30 -23.03
N ASP A 17 14.34 -14.28 -23.20
CA ASP A 17 14.91 -14.63 -24.50
C ASP A 17 14.00 -15.63 -25.22
N LEU A 18 13.05 -15.11 -26.00
CA LEU A 18 12.12 -15.89 -26.81
C LEU A 18 12.19 -15.47 -28.27
N GLU A 19 12.04 -16.44 -29.17
CA GLU A 19 11.96 -16.16 -30.59
C GLU A 19 10.70 -15.32 -30.93
N PRO A 20 10.78 -14.44 -31.93
CA PRO A 20 9.63 -13.67 -32.41
C PRO A 20 8.45 -14.59 -32.76
N ASN A 21 7.22 -14.17 -32.41
CA ASN A 21 5.98 -14.93 -32.60
C ASN A 21 5.82 -16.20 -31.75
N THR A 22 6.63 -16.36 -30.70
CA THR A 22 6.41 -17.43 -29.72
C THR A 22 5.11 -17.20 -28.96
N ARG A 23 4.16 -18.14 -29.07
CA ARG A 23 2.89 -18.08 -28.34
C ARG A 23 3.08 -18.60 -26.92
N VAL A 24 2.80 -17.77 -25.93
CA VAL A 24 2.93 -18.11 -24.51
C VAL A 24 1.58 -18.10 -23.79
N ARG A 25 1.49 -18.83 -22.69
CA ARG A 25 0.39 -18.73 -21.71
C ARG A 25 0.98 -18.14 -20.42
N VAL A 26 0.35 -17.09 -19.92
CA VAL A 26 0.78 -16.39 -18.70
C VAL A 26 -0.24 -16.62 -17.60
N SER A 27 0.24 -16.99 -16.41
CA SER A 27 -0.54 -17.00 -15.18
C SER A 27 -0.05 -15.86 -14.30
N ILE A 28 -0.98 -15.07 -13.74
CA ILE A 28 -0.66 -13.95 -12.85
C ILE A 28 -1.02 -14.39 -11.44
N GLU A 29 -0.02 -14.40 -10.57
CA GLU A 29 -0.20 -14.64 -9.15
C GLU A 29 0.28 -13.40 -8.41
N PRO A 30 -0.59 -12.71 -7.65
CA PRO A 30 -0.17 -11.59 -6.82
C PRO A 30 0.80 -12.13 -5.78
N ILE A 31 2.03 -11.61 -5.81
CA ILE A 31 3.00 -11.86 -4.76
C ILE A 31 2.49 -11.09 -3.55
N GLU A 32 2.23 -11.77 -2.42
CA GLU A 32 1.95 -11.06 -1.19
C GLU A 32 3.07 -10.04 -0.98
N PRO A 33 2.73 -8.76 -0.74
CA PRO A 33 3.76 -7.81 -0.37
C PRO A 33 4.49 -8.44 0.81
N LYS A 34 5.83 -8.49 0.76
CA LYS A 34 6.59 -8.74 1.97
C LYS A 34 6.14 -7.64 2.93
N LEU A 35 5.22 -7.98 3.84
CA LEU A 35 4.97 -7.16 5.00
C LEU A 35 6.36 -6.89 5.55
N GLY A 36 6.73 -5.60 5.59
CA GLY A 36 7.98 -5.20 6.21
C GLY A 36 8.06 -5.77 7.62
N GLU A 37 9.23 -5.67 8.26
CA GLU A 37 9.32 -6.04 9.66
C GLU A 37 8.14 -5.44 10.44
N PRO A 38 7.49 -6.22 11.31
CA PRO A 38 6.32 -5.77 12.05
C PRO A 38 6.66 -4.46 12.75
N TYR A 39 6.04 -3.38 12.27
CA TYR A 39 6.33 -2.05 12.75
C TYR A 39 5.25 -1.67 13.76
N SER A 40 5.65 -1.12 14.91
CA SER A 40 4.73 -0.65 15.94
C SER A 40 3.93 0.53 15.38
N PHE A 41 2.61 0.38 15.30
CA PHE A 41 1.72 1.46 14.86
C PHE A 41 1.90 2.73 15.71
N LEU A 42 2.15 2.58 17.01
CA LEU A 42 2.42 3.72 17.90
C LEU A 42 3.76 4.37 17.62
N ASP A 43 4.79 3.59 17.30
CA ASP A 43 6.11 4.12 16.93
C ASP A 43 6.03 4.87 15.59
N PHE A 44 5.04 4.54 14.74
CA PHE A 44 4.83 5.18 13.45
C PHE A 44 4.14 6.52 13.66
N LEU A 45 3.07 6.51 14.44
CA LEU A 45 2.37 7.73 14.80
C LEU A 45 3.29 8.72 15.54
N ALA A 46 4.18 8.24 16.40
CA ALA A 46 5.16 9.08 17.09
C ALA A 46 6.19 9.69 16.13
N SER A 47 6.61 8.97 15.08
CA SER A 47 7.60 9.47 14.11
C SER A 47 7.04 10.51 13.15
N LEU A 48 5.72 10.59 13.01
CA LEU A 48 5.05 11.58 12.15
C LEU A 48 5.16 13.02 12.67
N GLU A 49 5.71 13.24 13.88
CA GLU A 49 5.88 14.55 14.52
C GLU A 49 4.62 15.43 14.39
N LEU A 50 3.44 14.82 14.59
CA LEU A 50 2.16 15.47 14.36
C LEU A 50 2.04 16.71 15.24
N ARG A 51 1.98 17.88 14.59
CA ARG A 51 1.78 19.17 15.26
C ARG A 51 0.31 19.53 15.22
N GLY A 52 -0.24 19.83 16.37
CA GLY A 52 -1.62 20.23 16.49
C GLY A 52 -1.87 21.31 17.53
N PRO A 53 -2.93 22.11 17.35
CA PRO A 53 -3.56 22.86 18.41
C PRO A 53 -3.73 22.02 19.69
N THR A 54 -3.50 22.66 20.84
CA THR A 54 -3.58 22.02 22.16
C THR A 54 -4.99 21.59 22.53
N ASP A 55 -6.02 22.12 21.86
CA ASP A 55 -7.44 21.84 22.07
C ASP A 55 -7.99 20.75 21.13
N TRP A 56 -7.14 20.05 20.38
CA TRP A 56 -7.56 19.02 19.41
C TRP A 56 -8.43 17.92 20.01
N SER A 57 -8.07 17.39 21.16
CA SER A 57 -8.85 16.34 21.82
C SER A 57 -10.22 16.84 22.27
N GLU A 58 -10.34 18.13 22.56
CA GLU A 58 -11.57 18.75 23.03
C GLU A 58 -12.50 19.15 21.88
N ARG A 59 -11.95 19.30 20.67
CA ARG A 59 -12.66 19.77 19.47
C ARG A 59 -12.55 18.78 18.31
N ILE A 60 -12.50 17.49 18.62
CA ILE A 60 -12.26 16.44 17.62
C ILE A 60 -13.26 16.50 16.45
N GLU A 61 -14.51 16.88 16.74
CA GLU A 61 -15.58 17.05 15.75
C GLU A 61 -15.22 18.11 14.69
N ASP A 62 -14.66 19.24 15.13
CA ASP A 62 -14.26 20.35 14.25
C ASP A 62 -13.09 19.98 13.31
N TYR A 63 -12.30 18.96 13.66
CA TYR A 63 -11.13 18.50 12.89
C TYR A 63 -11.37 17.16 12.17
N SER A 64 -12.58 16.60 12.29
CA SER A 64 -12.90 15.25 11.80
C SER A 64 -13.28 15.17 10.32
N GLU A 65 -13.30 16.29 9.58
CA GLU A 65 -13.81 16.39 8.20
C GLU A 65 -13.06 15.54 7.15
N GLY A 66 -12.05 14.75 7.54
CA GLY A 66 -11.30 13.85 6.67
C GLY A 66 -11.36 12.36 7.01
N PHE A 67 -12.04 11.93 8.08
CA PHE A 67 -12.10 10.51 8.43
C PHE A 67 -13.25 9.82 7.68
N PRO A 68 -12.99 8.77 6.87
CA PRO A 68 -14.06 7.99 6.25
C PRO A 68 -14.93 7.38 7.36
N GLN A 69 -16.23 7.74 7.37
CA GLN A 69 -17.17 7.26 8.39
C GLN A 69 -17.51 5.76 8.27
N ASP A 70 -17.02 5.11 7.23
CA ASP A 70 -17.36 3.73 6.88
C ASP A 70 -16.21 2.74 7.14
N ALA A 71 -15.40 2.95 8.18
CA ALA A 71 -14.44 1.93 8.60
C ALA A 71 -15.22 0.70 9.11
N PRO A 72 -15.09 -0.49 8.49
CA PRO A 72 -15.76 -1.68 8.98
C PRO A 72 -15.25 -2.01 10.39
N ASN A 73 -16.18 -2.25 11.31
CA ASN A 73 -15.89 -2.66 12.69
C ASN A 73 -14.90 -3.84 12.68
N LEU A 74 -13.68 -3.60 13.13
CA LEU A 74 -12.74 -4.66 13.48
C LEU A 74 -13.11 -5.14 14.88
N SER A 75 -13.99 -6.15 14.92
CA SER A 75 -14.29 -6.97 16.10
C SER A 75 -13.39 -8.18 16.17
#